data_AF-A0A0U4BPQ8-F1
#
_entry.id   AF-A0A0U4BPQ8-F1
#
_cell.length_a   1.000
_cell.length_b   1.000
_cell.length_c   1.000
_cell.angle_alpha   90.00
_cell.angle_beta   90.00
_cell.angle_gamma   90.00
#
_symmetry.space_group_name_H-M   'P 1'
#
loop_
_entity.id
_entity.type
_entity.pdbx_description
1 polymer ?
#
loop_
_entity_poly.entity_id
_entity_poly.type
_entity_poly.pdbx_seq_one_letter_code
_entity_poly.pdbx_strand_id
1 'polypeptide(L)' 'MRFLEIILVLVGALVLFAPITGYIAASYGRSFWRWYVIGLLLPFFSMFVAIFMAIRSRMAEEKAAENVPKPPAAE' A
#
# COMPACT_ATOMS: atom_id res chain seq x y z
N MET A 1 0.00 -4.30 22.01
CA MET A 1 0.29 -2.87 22.20
C MET A 1 0.85 -2.22 20.94
N ARG A 2 1.94 -2.71 20.32
CA ARG A 2 2.50 -2.15 19.05
C ARG A 2 1.51 -1.91 17.91
N PHE A 3 0.53 -2.81 17.72
CA PHE A 3 -0.44 -2.67 16.63
C PHE A 3 -1.35 -1.44 16.81
N LEU A 4 -1.74 -1.13 18.05
CA LEU A 4 -2.53 0.06 18.38
C LEU A 4 -1.73 1.35 18.14
N GLU A 5 -0.44 1.34 18.46
CA GLU A 5 0.45 2.49 18.22
C GLU A 5 0.58 2.78 16.72
N ILE A 6 0.76 1.73 15.90
CA ILE A 6 0.83 1.86 14.44
C ILE A 6 -0.49 2.41 13.88
N ILE A 7 -1.63 1.89 14.33
CA ILE A 7 -2.95 2.41 13.93
C ILE A 7 -3.10 3.87 14.33
N LEU A 8 -2.72 4.24 15.56
CA LEU A 8 -2.82 5.61 16.06
C LEU A 8 -2.00 6.58 15.19
N VAL A 9 -0.76 6.22 14.85
CA VAL A 9 0.10 7.02 13.98
C VAL A 9 -0.49 7.15 12.57
N LEU A 10 -1.00 6.06 12.00
CA LEU A 10 -1.63 6.08 10.68
C LEU A 10 -2.90 6.95 10.64
N VAL A 11 -3.75 6.83 11.66
CA VAL A 11 -4.97 7.65 11.78
C VAL A 11 -4.60 9.12 12.00
N GLY A 12 -3.62 9.41 12.86
CA GLY A 12 -3.13 10.77 13.09
C GLY A 12 -2.57 11.42 11.82
N ALA A 13 -1.78 10.67 11.04
CA ALA A 13 -1.28 11.12 9.75
C ALA A 13 -2.43 11.39 8.75
N LEU A 14 -3.43 10.50 8.68
CA LEU A 14 -4.62 10.68 7.83
C LEU A 14 -5.42 11.94 8.20
N VAL A 15 -5.64 12.16 9.49
CA VAL A 15 -6.39 13.33 10.00
C VAL A 15 -5.65 14.65 9.75
N LEU A 16 -4.32 14.64 9.64
CA LEU A 16 -3.55 15.84 9.29
C LEU A 16 -3.46 16.04 7.77
N PHE A 17 -3.04 15.02 7.02
CA PHE A 17 -2.71 15.17 5.59
C PHE A 17 -3.94 15.23 4.67
N ALA A 18 -5.01 14.50 4.98
CA ALA A 18 -6.22 14.50 4.15
C ALA A 18 -6.93 15.88 4.12
N PRO A 19 -7.18 16.59 5.25
CA PRO A 19 -7.78 17.91 5.20
C PRO A 19 -6.86 18.98 4.64
N ILE A 20 -5.53 18.88 4.81
CA ILE A 20 -4.57 19.79 4.14
C ILE A 20 -4.72 19.65 2.62
N THR A 21 -4.79 18.43 2.11
CA THR A 21 -4.97 18.15 0.68
C THR A 21 -6.31 18.69 0.16
N GLY A 22 -7.39 18.48 0.94
CA GLY A 22 -8.70 19.03 0.64
C GLY A 22 -8.72 20.56 0.63
N TYR A 23 -8.06 21.19 1.61
CA TYR A 23 -7.99 22.64 1.74
C TYR A 23 -7.25 23.26 0.57
N ILE A 24 -6.06 22.75 0.23
CA ILE A 24 -5.28 23.19 -0.92
C ILE A 24 -6.13 23.10 -2.18
N ALA A 25 -6.79 21.96 -2.42
CA ALA A 25 -7.65 21.79 -3.59
C ALA A 25 -8.83 22.77 -3.64
N ALA A 26 -9.44 23.06 -2.47
CA ALA A 26 -10.49 24.06 -2.34
C ALA A 26 -9.99 25.48 -2.68
N SER A 27 -8.77 25.83 -2.27
CA SER A 27 -8.13 27.10 -2.62
C SER A 27 -7.90 27.26 -4.12
N TYR A 28 -7.73 26.16 -4.87
CA TYR A 28 -7.61 26.16 -6.33
C TYR A 28 -8.96 26.00 -7.06
N GLY A 29 -10.09 26.19 -6.38
CA GLY A 29 -11.43 26.11 -6.98
C GLY A 29 -11.92 24.70 -7.29
N ARG A 30 -11.24 23.65 -6.78
CA ARG A 30 -11.71 22.26 -6.88
C ARG A 30 -12.49 21.85 -5.63
N SER A 31 -13.34 20.83 -5.74
CA SER A 31 -14.14 20.34 -4.60
C SER A 31 -13.25 19.76 -3.49
N PHE A 32 -13.33 20.34 -2.28
CA PHE A 32 -12.68 19.84 -1.06
C PHE A 32 -12.89 18.33 -0.87
N TRP A 33 -14.16 17.90 -0.93
CA TRP A 33 -14.56 16.53 -0.63
C TRP A 33 -13.98 15.49 -1.60
N ARG A 34 -13.87 15.80 -2.89
CA ARG A 34 -13.21 14.89 -3.85
C ARG A 34 -11.75 14.64 -3.46
N TRP A 35 -11.03 15.70 -3.14
CA TRP A 35 -9.60 15.61 -2.84
C TRP A 35 -9.31 15.06 -1.45
N TYR A 36 -10.18 15.35 -0.49
CA TYR A 36 -10.17 14.74 0.83
C TYR A 36 -10.33 13.21 0.75
N VAL A 37 -11.34 12.72 0.02
CA VAL A 37 -11.58 11.28 -0.16
C VAL A 37 -10.42 10.61 -0.90
N ILE A 38 -9.84 11.27 -1.90
CA ILE A 38 -8.64 10.76 -2.58
C ILE A 38 -7.48 10.63 -1.59
N GLY A 39 -7.17 11.67 -0.82
CA GLY A 39 -6.10 11.62 0.19
C GLY A 39 -6.36 10.56 1.27
N LEU A 40 -7.63 10.31 1.60
CA LEU A 40 -8.03 9.30 2.57
C LEU A 40 -7.90 7.88 2.02
N LEU A 41 -8.26 7.64 0.75
CA LEU A 41 -8.27 6.31 0.13
C LEU A 41 -6.91 5.89 -0.45
N LEU A 42 -6.07 6.83 -0.86
CA LEU A 42 -4.75 6.58 -1.45
C LEU A 42 -3.86 5.61 -0.63
N PRO A 43 -3.68 5.78 0.69
CA PRO A 43 -2.84 4.86 1.48
C PRO A 43 -3.39 3.43 1.51
N PHE A 44 -4.72 3.26 1.55
CA PHE A 44 -5.34 1.93 1.49
C PHE A 44 -5.10 1.29 0.13
N PHE A 45 -5.31 2.04 -0.96
CA PHE A 45 -5.06 1.54 -2.31
C PHE A 45 -3.59 1.12 -2.51
N SER A 46 -2.65 1.93 -2.01
CA SER A 46 -1.21 1.60 -2.01
C SER A 46 -0.91 0.28 -1.30
N MET A 47 -1.53 0.04 -0.14
CA MET A 47 -1.38 -1.21 0.61
C MET A 47 -1.84 -2.43 -0.20
N PHE A 48 -2.99 -2.34 -0.88
CA PHE A 48 -3.48 -3.41 -1.74
C PHE A 48 -2.51 -3.72 -2.88
N VAL A 49 -1.94 -2.69 -3.52
CA VAL A 49 -0.94 -2.86 -4.57
C VAL A 49 0.31 -3.56 -4.03
N ALA A 50 0.79 -3.16 -2.86
CA ALA A 50 1.95 -3.80 -2.23
C ALA A 50 1.69 -5.29 -1.92
N ILE A 51 0.52 -5.62 -1.36
CA ILE A 51 0.12 -7.01 -1.09
C ILE A 51 0.05 -7.80 -2.41
N PHE A 52 -0.60 -7.24 -3.44
CA PHE A 52 -0.71 -7.88 -4.74
C PHE A 52 0.66 -8.15 -5.36
N MET A 53 1.57 -7.18 -5.31
CA MET A 53 2.96 -7.35 -5.75
C MET A 53 3.68 -8.44 -4.97
N ALA A 54 3.54 -8.47 -3.64
CA ALA A 54 4.16 -9.48 -2.80
C ALA A 54 3.66 -10.90 -3.12
N ILE A 55 2.35 -11.05 -3.36
CA ILE A 55 1.78 -12.34 -3.78
C ILE A 55 2.33 -12.74 -5.15
N ARG A 56 2.36 -11.80 -6.10
CA ARG A 56 2.88 -12.04 -7.45
C ARG A 56 4.36 -12.42 -7.44
N SER A 57 5.17 -11.77 -6.61
CA SER A 57 6.60 -12.08 -6.50
C SER A 57 6.83 -13.47 -5.93
N ARG A 58 6.07 -13.88 -4.91
CA ARG A 58 6.15 -15.23 -4.34
C ARG A 58 5.81 -16.32 -5.36
N MET A 59 4.72 -16.13 -6.11
CA MET A 59 4.36 -17.09 -7.16
C MET A 59 5.41 -17.17 -8.28
N ALA A 60 6.08 -16.07 -8.60
CA ALA A 60 7.16 -16.06 -9.57
C ALA A 60 8.41 -16.80 -9.05
N GLU A 61 8.75 -16.62 -7.76
CA GLU A 61 9.85 -17.34 -7.08
C GLU A 61 9.60 -18.85 -7.02
N GLU A 62 8.39 -19.29 -6.63
CA GLU A 62 8.03 -20.71 -6.57
C GLU A 62 8.14 -21.38 -7.95
N LYS A 63 7.63 -20.74 -9.00
CA LYS A 63 7.75 -21.24 -10.37
C LYS A 63 9.20 -21.29 -10.82
N ALA A 64 10.01 -20.30 -10.47
CA ALA A 64 11.43 -20.33 -10.80
C ALA A 64 12.15 -21.48 -10.07
N ALA A 65 11.81 -21.76 -8.82
CA ALA A 65 12.38 -22.85 -8.03
C ALA A 65 11.95 -24.24 -8.53
N GLU A 66 10.70 -24.41 -8.97
CA GLU A 66 10.19 -25.65 -9.56
C GLU A 66 10.89 -26.00 -10.87
N ASN A 67 11.26 -24.99 -11.67
CA ASN A 67 11.93 -25.18 -12.96
C ASN A 67 13.45 -25.41 -12.84
N VAL A 68 14.03 -25.44 -11.64
CA VAL A 68 15.45 -25.79 -11.45
C VAL A 68 15.59 -27.32 -11.47
N PRO A 69 16.33 -27.91 -12.44
CA PRO A 69 16.55 -29.35 -12.48
C PRO A 69 17.30 -29.80 -11.22
N LYS A 70 16.80 -30.84 -10.54
CA LYS A 70 17.50 -31.48 -9.42
C LYS A 70 18.90 -31.90 -9.91
N PRO A 71 19.99 -31.50 -9.24
CA PRO A 71 21.33 -31.93 -9.64
C PRO A 71 21.37 -33.46 -9.65
N PRO A 72 22.00 -34.08 -10.67
CA PRO A 72 22.10 -35.53 -10.73
C PRO A 72 22.71 -36.01 -9.41
N ALA A 73 22.04 -36.98 -8.78
CA ALA A 73 22.56 -37.62 -7.59
C ALA A 73 23.97 -38.10 -7.94
N ALA A 74 24.97 -37.59 -7.23
CA ALA A 74 26.33 -38.08 -7.36
C ALA A 74 26.31 -39.56 -6.93
N GLU A 75 26.29 -40.44 -7.93
CA GLU A 75 26.59 -41.87 -7.79
C GLU A 75 28.09 -42.08 -7.57
#